data_AF-A0A8S1KNX9-F1
#
_entry.id   AF-A0A8S1KNX9-F1
#
_cell.length_a   1.000
_cell.length_b   1.000
_cell.length_c   1.000
_cell.angle_alpha   90.00
_cell.angle_beta   90.00
_cell.angle_gamma   90.00
#
_symmetry.space_group_name_H-M   'P 1'
#
loop_
_entity.id
_entity.type
_entity.pdbx_description
1 polymer ?
#
loop_
_entity_poly.entity_id
_entity_poly.type
_entity_poly.pdbx_seq_one_letter_code
_entity_poly.pdbx_strand_id
1 'polypeptide(L)'
;MSQEENQNGNMNKIISIINKAIKKCPQYEHSQNYLLESRKIVLFNEGLRDQISKCQEEIRLLQKELAQPSKKLRRKAYEISKKYKCSNCDKKYGSEASLNLHCKIKHAFSETDSKTQIDHSFQI
;
A
#
# COMPACT_ATOMS: atom_id res chain seq x y z
N MET A 1 -23.93 -36.93 -70.42
CA MET A 1 -24.85 -36.77 -69.28
C MET A 1 -24.14 -36.90 -67.91
N SER A 2 -23.11 -37.73 -67.75
CA SER A 2 -22.49 -38.01 -66.44
C SER A 2 -21.47 -36.99 -65.91
N GLN A 3 -20.93 -36.11 -66.77
CA GLN A 3 -19.90 -35.13 -66.37
C GLN A 3 -20.49 -33.83 -65.80
N GLU A 4 -21.66 -33.41 -66.31
CA GLU A 4 -22.37 -32.20 -65.84
C GLU A 4 -22.97 -32.40 -64.45
N GLU A 5 -23.54 -33.58 -64.15
CA GLU A 5 -24.07 -33.89 -62.81
C GLU A 5 -22.97 -33.91 -61.75
N ASN A 6 -21.76 -34.39 -62.10
CA ASN A 6 -20.61 -34.45 -61.21
C ASN A 6 -20.01 -33.05 -60.95
N GLN A 7 -19.99 -32.18 -61.96
CA GLN A 7 -19.61 -30.77 -61.80
C GLN A 7 -20.63 -29.99 -60.94
N ASN A 8 -21.93 -30.26 -61.13
CA ASN A 8 -22.99 -29.62 -60.36
C ASN A 8 -22.97 -30.06 -58.88
N GLY A 9 -22.69 -31.35 -58.62
CA GLY A 9 -22.46 -31.89 -57.27
C GLY A 9 -21.25 -31.26 -56.58
N ASN A 10 -20.17 -30.99 -57.31
CA ASN A 10 -18.97 -30.35 -56.79
C ASN A 10 -19.21 -28.86 -56.46
N MET A 11 -19.91 -28.14 -57.33
CA MET A 11 -20.31 -26.74 -57.08
C MET A 11 -21.21 -26.59 -55.86
N ASN A 12 -22.18 -27.50 -55.67
CA ASN A 12 -23.04 -27.51 -54.48
C ASN A 12 -22.23 -27.73 -53.19
N LYS A 13 -21.16 -28.52 -53.25
CA LYS A 13 -20.26 -28.77 -52.12
C LYS A 13 -19.44 -27.53 -51.78
N ILE A 14 -18.93 -26.82 -52.79
CA ILE A 14 -18.20 -25.56 -52.62
C ILE A 14 -19.10 -24.48 -52.01
N ILE A 15 -20.33 -24.32 -52.53
CA ILE A 15 -21.31 -23.36 -52.00
C ILE A 15 -21.65 -23.67 -50.52
N SER A 16 -21.80 -24.94 -50.17
CA SER A 16 -22.02 -25.37 -48.77
C SER A 16 -20.86 -24.96 -47.86
N ILE A 17 -19.62 -25.14 -48.31
CA ILE A 17 -18.41 -24.73 -47.56
C ILE A 17 -18.37 -23.20 -47.40
N ILE A 18 -18.64 -22.44 -48.47
CA ILE A 18 -18.67 -20.98 -48.45
C ILE A 18 -19.74 -20.48 -47.48
N ASN A 19 -20.96 -21.00 -47.55
CA ASN A 19 -22.04 -20.61 -46.64
C ASN A 19 -21.73 -20.94 -45.17
N LYS A 20 -21.04 -22.06 -44.93
CA LYS A 20 -20.57 -22.44 -43.58
C LYS A 20 -19.47 -21.51 -43.08
N ALA A 21 -18.63 -20.99 -43.97
CA ALA A 21 -17.61 -19.99 -43.65
C ALA A 21 -18.22 -18.61 -43.40
N ILE A 22 -19.19 -18.17 -44.21
CA ILE A 22 -19.91 -16.91 -44.05
C ILE A 22 -20.68 -16.89 -42.73
N LYS A 23 -21.34 -17.99 -42.35
CA LYS A 23 -22.03 -18.13 -41.04
C LYS A 23 -21.09 -17.96 -39.84
N LYS A 24 -19.79 -18.23 -40.01
CA LYS A 24 -18.78 -18.05 -38.97
C LYS A 24 -18.12 -16.67 -39.00
N CYS A 25 -18.30 -15.89 -40.06
CA CYS A 25 -17.77 -14.53 -40.13
C CYS A 25 -18.61 -13.60 -39.24
N PRO A 26 -17.99 -12.77 -38.40
CA PRO A 26 -18.68 -11.72 -37.68
C PRO A 26 -19.40 -10.80 -38.68
N GLN A 27 -20.65 -10.44 -38.40
CA GLN A 27 -21.35 -9.45 -39.21
C GLN A 27 -20.80 -8.05 -38.86
N TYR A 28 -19.93 -7.55 -39.73
CA TYR A 28 -19.39 -6.19 -39.63
C TYR A 28 -20.33 -5.21 -40.33
N GLU A 29 -20.79 -4.21 -39.59
CA GLU A 29 -21.51 -3.05 -40.09
C GLU A 29 -20.63 -2.31 -41.11
N HIS A 30 -21.07 -2.29 -42.37
CA HIS A 30 -20.31 -1.66 -43.46
C HIS A 30 -20.24 -0.13 -43.32
N SER A 31 -21.12 0.45 -42.50
CA SER A 31 -21.13 1.88 -42.15
C SER A 31 -20.07 2.26 -41.11
N GLN A 32 -19.47 1.28 -40.42
CA GLN A 32 -18.52 1.52 -39.33
C GLN A 32 -17.06 1.38 -39.77
N ASN A 33 -16.25 2.33 -39.34
CA ASN A 33 -14.79 2.26 -39.49
C ASN A 33 -14.16 1.65 -38.23
N TYR A 34 -14.10 0.31 -38.18
CA TYR A 34 -13.56 -0.45 -37.06
C TYR A 34 -12.12 -0.10 -36.69
N LEU A 35 -11.30 0.26 -37.68
CA LEU A 35 -9.93 0.70 -37.43
C LEU A 35 -9.88 2.02 -36.66
N LEU A 36 -10.74 2.98 -37.03
CA LEU A 36 -10.81 4.25 -36.32
C LEU A 36 -11.36 4.07 -34.90
N GLU A 37 -12.40 3.26 -34.72
CA GLU A 37 -13.00 3.02 -33.40
C GLU A 37 -12.05 2.29 -32.46
N SER A 38 -11.38 1.24 -32.94
CA SER A 38 -10.33 0.56 -32.16
C SER A 38 -9.19 1.52 -31.77
N ARG A 39 -8.76 2.41 -32.67
CA ARG A 39 -7.74 3.43 -32.36
C ARG A 39 -8.22 4.41 -31.29
N LYS A 40 -9.47 4.87 -31.34
CA LYS A 40 -10.06 5.72 -30.29
C LYS A 40 -10.03 5.04 -28.92
N ILE A 41 -10.43 3.77 -28.87
CA ILE A 41 -10.41 2.98 -27.63
C ILE A 41 -8.99 2.87 -27.07
N VAL A 42 -8.00 2.60 -27.92
CA VAL A 42 -6.59 2.51 -27.50
C VAL A 42 -6.12 3.84 -26.88
N LEU A 43 -6.35 4.95 -27.57
CA LEU A 43 -5.94 6.28 -27.10
C LEU A 43 -6.66 6.68 -25.80
N PHE A 44 -7.95 6.38 -25.70
CA PHE A 44 -8.71 6.62 -24.47
C PHE A 44 -8.15 5.81 -23.30
N ASN A 45 -7.86 4.52 -23.52
CA ASN A 45 -7.27 3.66 -22.51
C ASN A 45 -5.86 4.10 -22.11
N GLU A 46 -5.05 4.64 -23.02
CA GLU A 46 -3.77 5.27 -22.69
C GLU A 46 -3.95 6.45 -21.75
N GLY A 47 -4.89 7.36 -22.06
CA GLY A 47 -5.21 8.48 -21.19
C GLY A 47 -5.69 8.06 -19.79
N LEU A 48 -6.49 6.99 -19.70
CA LEU A 48 -6.90 6.43 -18.41
C LEU A 48 -5.72 5.84 -17.63
N ARG A 49 -4.81 5.12 -18.30
CA ARG A 49 -3.59 4.58 -17.66
C ARG A 49 -2.72 5.69 -17.08
N ASP A 50 -2.55 6.79 -17.81
CA ASP A 50 -1.78 7.93 -17.33
C ASP A 50 -2.41 8.59 -16.11
N GLN A 51 -3.75 8.73 -16.09
CA GLN A 51 -4.46 9.25 -14.92
C GLN A 51 -4.33 8.33 -13.70
N ILE A 52 -4.48 7.02 -13.89
CA ILE A 52 -4.30 6.03 -12.83
C ILE A 52 -2.88 6.12 -12.25
N SER A 53 -1.86 6.20 -13.12
CA SER A 53 -0.47 6.32 -12.69
C SER A 53 -0.24 7.59 -11.84
N LYS A 54 -0.81 8.73 -12.25
CA LYS A 54 -0.73 9.99 -11.48
C LYS A 54 -1.38 9.85 -10.10
N CYS A 55 -2.59 9.29 -10.03
CA CYS A 55 -3.27 9.09 -8.75
C CYS A 55 -2.50 8.12 -7.83
N GLN A 56 -1.88 7.08 -8.39
CA GLN A 56 -1.06 6.15 -7.63
C GLN A 56 0.17 6.83 -7.01
N GLU A 57 0.85 7.70 -7.76
CA GLU A 57 1.98 8.46 -7.22
C GLU A 57 1.54 9.45 -6.13
N GLU A 58 0.40 10.12 -6.30
CA GLU A 58 -0.14 11.02 -5.27
C GLU A 58 -0.46 10.27 -3.97
N ILE A 59 -1.11 9.11 -4.06
CA ILE A 59 -1.36 8.23 -2.91
C ILE A 59 -0.04 7.82 -2.25
N ARG A 60 0.98 7.45 -3.03
CA ARG A 60 2.30 7.06 -2.52
C ARG A 60 2.96 8.19 -1.74
N LEU A 61 2.86 9.43 -2.23
CA LEU A 61 3.40 10.62 -1.55
C LEU A 61 2.67 10.88 -0.23
N LEU A 62 1.34 10.86 -0.23
CA LEU A 62 0.54 11.06 0.98
C LEU A 62 0.82 9.99 2.04
N GLN A 63 0.96 8.72 1.63
CA GLN A 63 1.35 7.63 2.54
C GLN A 63 2.73 7.88 3.16
N LYS A 64 3.69 8.40 2.40
CA LYS A 64 5.03 8.73 2.90
C LYS A 64 5.00 9.88 3.91
N GLU A 65 4.14 10.87 3.71
CA GLU A 65 3.94 11.97 4.65
C GLU A 65 3.31 11.49 5.96
N LEU A 66 2.27 10.64 5.87
CA LEU A 66 1.63 10.01 7.02
C LEU A 66 2.58 9.08 7.81
N ALA A 67 3.46 8.38 7.11
CA ALA A 67 4.46 7.51 7.73
C ALA A 67 5.58 8.28 8.45
N GLN A 68 5.69 9.62 8.26
CA GLN A 68 6.66 10.38 9.03
C GLN A 68 6.29 10.32 10.52
N PRO A 69 7.23 9.93 11.41
CA PRO A 69 6.95 9.90 12.83
C PRO A 69 6.59 11.32 13.27
N SER A 70 5.36 11.48 13.76
CA SER A 70 4.96 12.74 14.39
C SER A 70 6.01 13.09 15.45
N LYS A 71 6.53 14.32 15.40
CA LYS A 71 7.50 14.78 16.39
C LYS A 71 6.84 14.65 17.75
N LYS A 72 7.23 13.64 18.53
CA LYS A 72 6.70 13.41 19.88
C LYS A 72 6.82 14.71 20.64
N LEU A 73 5.70 15.23 21.14
CA LEU A 73 5.69 16.47 21.90
C LEU A 73 6.64 16.30 23.08
N ARG A 74 7.70 17.12 23.15
CA ARG A 74 8.62 17.10 24.27
C ARG A 74 7.87 17.61 25.50
N ARG A 75 7.72 16.77 26.52
CA ARG A 75 7.10 17.16 27.79
C ARG A 75 7.88 18.30 28.43
N LYS A 76 7.18 19.26 29.03
CA LYS A 76 7.82 20.33 29.80
C LYS A 76 8.26 19.82 31.17
N ALA A 77 9.24 20.49 31.79
CA ALA A 77 9.85 20.02 33.04
C ALA A 77 8.85 19.86 34.20
N TYR A 78 7.76 20.62 34.23
CA TYR A 78 6.72 20.53 35.26
C TYR A 78 5.75 19.34 35.04
N GLU A 79 5.66 18.81 33.82
CA GLU A 79 4.78 17.68 33.45
C GLU A 79 5.44 16.33 33.77
N ILE A 80 6.75 16.32 33.99
CA ILE A 80 7.51 15.12 34.29
C ILE A 80 7.30 14.76 35.76
N SER A 81 6.58 13.66 36.00
CA SER A 81 6.40 13.10 37.34
C SER A 81 7.76 12.66 37.92
N LYS A 82 8.22 13.34 38.97
CA LYS A 82 9.53 13.09 39.61
C LYS A 82 9.40 12.03 40.70
N LYS A 83 9.11 10.79 40.30
CA LYS A 83 8.89 9.67 41.22
C LYS A 83 10.16 9.18 41.92
N TYR A 84 11.33 9.42 41.34
CA TYR A 84 12.59 8.85 41.80
C TYR A 84 13.33 9.83 42.72
N LYS A 85 13.29 9.61 44.05
CA LYS A 85 14.02 10.42 45.04
C LYS A 85 15.39 9.81 45.32
N CYS A 86 16.42 10.63 45.49
CA CYS A 86 17.71 10.17 45.99
C CYS A 86 17.65 9.93 47.51
N SER A 87 18.28 8.86 48.00
CA SER A 87 18.39 8.58 49.44
C SER A 87 19.38 9.53 50.13
N ASN A 88 20.41 9.97 49.41
CA ASN A 88 21.51 10.78 49.95
C ASN A 88 21.25 12.30 49.88
N CYS A 89 20.19 12.74 49.18
CA CYS A 89 19.79 14.14 49.13
C CYS A 89 18.32 14.33 48.72
N ASP A 90 17.75 15.52 48.93
CA ASP A 90 16.33 15.77 48.63
C ASP A 90 15.98 15.94 47.14
N LYS A 91 16.88 15.58 46.22
CA LYS A 91 16.64 15.71 44.79
C LYS A 91 15.75 14.59 44.26
N LYS A 92 14.84 14.97 43.37
CA LYS A 92 13.89 14.07 42.70
C LYS A 92 14.06 14.13 41.17
N TYR A 93 13.94 12.99 40.53
CA TYR A 93 14.17 12.78 39.10
C TYR A 93 12.97 12.09 38.45
N GLY A 94 12.80 12.34 37.14
CA GLY A 94 11.70 11.79 36.34
C GLY A 94 11.95 10.38 35.79
N SER A 95 13.18 9.86 35.91
CA SER A 95 13.56 8.53 35.46
C SER A 95 14.67 7.96 36.35
N GLU A 96 14.74 6.63 36.41
CA GLU A 96 15.78 5.91 37.13
C GLU A 96 17.17 6.18 36.54
N ALA A 97 17.31 6.24 35.21
CA ALA A 97 18.60 6.54 34.56
C ALA A 97 19.17 7.90 35.00
N SER A 98 18.31 8.92 35.15
CA SER A 98 18.72 10.23 35.65
C SER A 98 19.13 10.19 37.13
N LEU A 99 18.44 9.40 37.95
CA LEU A 99 18.79 9.21 39.36
C LEU A 99 20.14 8.48 39.48
N ASN A 100 20.34 7.39 38.75
CA ASN A 100 21.57 6.59 38.77
C ASN A 100 22.79 7.43 38.36
N LEU A 101 22.63 8.23 37.30
CA LEU A 101 23.67 9.18 36.87
C LEU A 101 23.97 10.20 37.98
N HIS A 102 22.94 10.74 38.62
CA HIS A 102 23.11 11.67 39.73
C HIS A 102 23.87 11.02 40.90
N CYS A 103 23.47 9.83 41.33
CA CYS A 103 24.13 9.12 42.42
C CYS A 103 25.59 8.80 42.08
N LYS A 104 25.87 8.39 40.85
CA LYS A 104 27.24 8.11 40.39
C LYS A 104 28.14 9.35 40.44
N ILE A 105 27.63 10.51 40.05
CA ILE A 105 28.42 11.76 39.98
C ILE A 105 28.50 12.47 41.33
N LYS A 106 27.41 12.47 42.11
CA LYS A 106 27.30 13.30 43.33
C LYS A 106 27.48 12.55 44.63
N HIS A 107 27.30 11.22 44.62
CA HIS A 107 27.28 10.42 45.83
C HIS A 107 28.19 9.18 45.77
N ALA A 108 29.08 9.09 44.76
CA ALA A 108 30.07 8.02 44.62
C ALA A 108 29.55 6.63 45.05
N PHE A 109 28.57 6.11 44.30
CA PHE A 109 27.98 4.77 44.37
C PHE A 109 28.41 3.89 45.57
N SER A 110 27.66 3.96 46.68
CA SER A 110 27.63 2.87 47.67
C SER A 110 26.49 1.93 47.29
N GLU A 111 26.83 0.67 47.07
CA GLU A 111 26.03 -0.40 46.46
C GLU A 111 24.81 -0.86 47.30
N THR A 112 24.41 -0.13 48.34
CA THR A 112 23.59 -0.69 49.43
C THR A 112 22.09 -0.45 49.37
N ASP A 113 21.56 0.40 48.49
CA ASP A 113 20.14 0.81 48.58
C ASP A 113 19.29 0.43 47.35
N SER A 114 19.58 -0.72 46.73
CA SER A 114 18.80 -1.22 45.56
C SER A 114 17.44 -1.84 45.94
N LYS A 115 16.91 -1.62 47.15
CA LYS A 115 15.64 -2.20 47.59
C LYS A 115 14.81 -1.23 48.42
N THR A 116 14.20 -0.24 47.78
CA THR A 116 12.93 0.31 48.28
C THR A 116 11.93 0.53 47.16
N GLN A 117 11.02 -0.45 47.10
CA GLN A 117 9.58 -0.30 46.87
C GLN A 117 9.11 0.39 45.58
N ILE A 118 8.76 -0.45 44.62
CA ILE A 118 7.51 -0.28 43.89
C ILE A 118 6.70 -1.55 44.15
N ASP A 119 5.89 -1.53 45.20
CA ASP A 119 4.70 -2.39 45.22
C ASP A 119 3.76 -1.83 44.13
N HIS A 120 3.73 -2.52 43.01
CA HIS A 120 2.59 -2.51 42.13
C HIS A 120 2.35 -3.95 41.74
N SER A 121 1.55 -4.62 42.57
CA SER A 121 0.59 -5.63 42.16
C SER A 121 0.07 -5.32 40.75
N PHE A 122 0.63 -5.97 39.73
CA PHE A 122 -0.03 -6.12 38.44
C PHE A 122 -0.83 -7.42 38.51
N GLN A 123 -2.11 -7.28 38.87
CA GLN A 123 -3.10 -8.31 38.58
C GLN A 123 -3.32 -8.29 37.06
N ILE A 124 -2.98 -9.40 36.40
CA ILE A 124 -3.57 -9.80 35.11
C ILE A 124 -4.72 -10.75 35.43
#